data_AF-A0A2V9Y3S9-F1
#
_entry.id   AF-A0A2V9Y3S9-F1
#
_cell.length_a   1.000
_cell.length_b   1.000
_cell.length_c   1.000
_cell.angle_alpha   90.00
_cell.angle_beta   90.00
_cell.angle_gamma   90.00
#
_symmetry.space_group_name_H-M   'P 1'
#
loop_
_entity.id
_entity.type
_entity.pdbx_description
1 polymer ?
#
loop_
_entity_poly.entity_id
_entity_poly.type
_entity_poly.pdbx_seq_one_letter_code
_entity_poly.pdbx_strand_id
1 'polypeptide(L)'
;MLWLSLLPSLQVNSVQQVSYSEFLRAVRESRVQVVHISSAEIRGVLRPEQGKAKSVQPHILSAVRPPDLYDPELLPLLREKSVEVVGKLDTPSWWRSLLVSAFPMLVLIGFWAWAIRKMGRGGEALQFGRNRAKIYNRAEREKVTFSDVAGVDEAKAELVEIVDFLKHPDKYQRLGGRIPKGVLLVGPPGTGKTLLARAVAGEANAPFFSISGSEFIELFVGLGAARVRDLFEEA
;
A
#
# COMPACT_ATOMS: atom_id res chain seq x y z
N MET A 1 -13.01 -41.53 25.69
CA MET A 1 -14.22 -41.19 24.90
C MET A 1 -13.82 -40.50 23.57
N LEU A 2 -12.84 -41.04 22.84
CA LEU A 2 -12.22 -40.40 21.65
C LEU A 2 -11.67 -41.42 20.63
N TRP A 3 -12.27 -42.61 20.53
CA TRP A 3 -11.77 -43.72 19.66
C TRP A 3 -12.76 -44.14 18.56
N LEU A 4 -13.76 -43.32 18.23
CA LEU A 4 -14.79 -43.65 17.22
C LEU A 4 -14.70 -42.79 15.94
N SER A 5 -13.49 -42.41 15.51
CA SER A 5 -13.26 -41.64 14.28
C SER A 5 -12.38 -42.36 13.23
N LEU A 6 -12.15 -43.67 13.39
CA LEU A 6 -11.39 -44.52 12.47
C LEU A 6 -12.31 -45.42 11.63
N LEU A 7 -13.38 -44.86 11.07
CA LEU A 7 -14.01 -45.48 9.91
C LEU A 7 -13.24 -45.03 8.67
N PRO A 8 -12.75 -45.96 7.83
CA PRO A 8 -12.04 -45.60 6.62
C PRO A 8 -12.99 -44.79 5.74
N SER A 9 -12.51 -43.62 5.30
CA SER A 9 -13.13 -42.85 4.25
C SER A 9 -13.28 -43.76 3.03
N LEU A 10 -14.48 -44.28 2.80
CA LEU A 10 -14.84 -44.93 1.56
C LEU A 10 -14.67 -43.90 0.45
N GLN A 11 -13.51 -43.92 -0.22
CA GLN A 11 -13.29 -43.24 -1.47
C GLN A 11 -14.25 -43.85 -2.49
N VAL A 12 -15.40 -43.20 -2.68
CA VAL A 12 -16.35 -43.55 -3.74
C VAL A 12 -15.88 -42.85 -5.01
N ASN A 13 -15.28 -43.60 -5.93
CA ASN A 13 -14.54 -43.07 -7.09
C ASN A 13 -15.36 -42.95 -8.38
N SER A 14 -16.69 -43.04 -8.34
CA SER A 14 -17.53 -42.76 -9.51
C SER A 14 -18.92 -42.30 -9.09
N VAL A 15 -19.11 -40.99 -9.01
CA VAL A 15 -20.46 -40.40 -8.99
C VAL A 15 -20.93 -40.32 -10.43
N GLN A 16 -21.83 -41.21 -10.84
CA GLN A 16 -22.44 -41.13 -12.17
C GLN A 16 -23.56 -40.09 -12.11
N GLN A 17 -23.34 -38.95 -12.76
CA GLN A 17 -24.39 -37.93 -12.93
C GLN A 17 -25.42 -38.46 -13.91
N VAL A 18 -26.65 -38.64 -13.43
CA VAL A 18 -27.79 -39.04 -14.24
C VAL A 18 -28.85 -37.95 -14.21
N SER A 19 -29.64 -37.86 -15.28
CA SER A 19 -30.74 -36.89 -15.33
C SER A 19 -31.79 -37.20 -14.25
N TYR A 20 -32.53 -36.18 -13.80
CA TYR A 20 -33.59 -36.35 -12.80
C TYR A 20 -34.63 -37.41 -13.23
N SER A 21 -35.02 -37.43 -14.50
CA SER A 21 -35.96 -38.41 -15.05
C SER A 21 -35.41 -39.83 -15.05
N GLU A 22 -34.12 -39.99 -15.31
CA GLU A 22 -33.43 -41.28 -15.27
C GLU A 22 -33.30 -41.80 -13.83
N PHE A 23 -33.09 -40.90 -12.87
CA PHE A 23 -33.15 -41.21 -11.45
C PHE A 23 -34.54 -41.66 -11.00
N LEU A 24 -35.61 -40.95 -11.40
CA LEU A 24 -36.99 -41.36 -11.12
C LEU A 24 -37.30 -42.76 -11.68
N ARG A 25 -36.78 -43.07 -12.87
CA ARG A 25 -36.92 -44.38 -13.49
C ARG A 25 -36.22 -45.48 -12.69
N ALA A 26 -34.98 -45.22 -12.22
CA ALA A 26 -34.25 -46.15 -11.38
C ALA A 26 -34.93 -46.40 -10.01
N VAL A 27 -35.58 -45.36 -9.44
CA VAL A 27 -36.42 -45.50 -8.24
C VAL A 27 -37.66 -46.35 -8.52
N ARG A 28 -38.34 -46.11 -9.63
CA ARG A 28 -39.54 -46.87 -10.04
C ARG A 28 -39.25 -48.36 -10.28
N GLU A 29 -38.06 -48.66 -10.79
CA GLU A 29 -37.56 -50.01 -11.02
C GLU A 29 -36.95 -50.68 -9.75
N SER A 30 -37.14 -50.08 -8.56
CA SER A 30 -36.64 -50.59 -7.26
C SER A 30 -35.12 -50.80 -7.18
N ARG A 31 -34.35 -50.10 -8.01
CA ARG A 31 -32.88 -50.22 -8.07
C ARG A 31 -32.16 -49.35 -7.04
N VAL A 32 -32.86 -48.49 -6.30
CA VAL A 32 -32.29 -47.54 -5.32
C VAL A 32 -32.64 -47.96 -3.89
N GLN A 33 -31.64 -48.01 -2.99
CA GLN A 33 -31.79 -48.46 -1.59
C GLN A 33 -31.87 -47.31 -0.60
N VAL A 34 -31.03 -46.28 -0.75
CA VAL A 34 -30.98 -45.12 0.15
C VAL A 34 -30.96 -43.86 -0.68
N VAL A 35 -31.77 -42.86 -0.33
CA VAL A 35 -31.76 -41.56 -1.00
C VAL A 35 -31.41 -40.48 0.01
N HIS A 36 -30.26 -39.84 -0.23
CA HIS A 36 -29.85 -38.64 0.47
C HIS A 36 -30.40 -37.43 -0.28
N ILE A 37 -31.29 -36.69 0.37
CA ILE A 37 -31.86 -35.45 -0.18
C ILE A 37 -31.14 -34.30 0.50
N SER A 38 -30.34 -33.55 -0.27
CA SER A 38 -29.84 -32.22 0.13
C SER A 38 -30.69 -31.12 -0.54
N SER A 39 -30.46 -29.86 -0.20
CA SER A 39 -31.17 -28.70 -0.74
C SER A 39 -30.94 -28.48 -2.24
N ALA A 40 -29.85 -28.99 -2.80
CA ALA A 40 -29.49 -28.80 -4.21
C ALA A 40 -29.19 -30.11 -4.99
N GLU A 41 -29.07 -31.25 -4.31
CA GLU A 41 -28.63 -32.50 -4.94
C GLU A 41 -29.34 -33.70 -4.29
N ILE A 42 -29.77 -34.66 -5.11
CA ILE A 42 -30.31 -35.95 -4.65
C ILE A 42 -29.29 -37.03 -5.00
N ARG A 43 -28.78 -37.73 -3.99
CA ARG A 43 -27.87 -38.87 -4.18
C ARG A 43 -28.57 -40.15 -3.79
N GLY A 44 -28.77 -41.06 -4.74
CA GLY A 44 -29.29 -42.41 -4.50
C GLY A 44 -28.18 -43.44 -4.51
N VAL A 45 -28.10 -44.27 -3.46
CA VAL A 45 -27.25 -45.46 -3.43
C VAL A 45 -28.02 -46.62 -4.04
N LEU A 46 -27.49 -47.24 -5.09
CA LEU A 46 -28.13 -48.39 -5.76
C LEU A 46 -28.08 -49.65 -4.87
N ARG A 47 -29.14 -50.46 -4.92
CA ARG A 47 -29.20 -51.77 -4.27
C ARG A 47 -28.21 -52.71 -4.97
N PRO A 48 -27.33 -53.43 -4.23
CA PRO A 48 -26.43 -54.38 -4.86
C PRO A 48 -27.25 -55.55 -5.45
N GLU A 49 -27.12 -55.80 -6.75
CA GLU A 49 -27.69 -56.99 -7.39
C GLU A 49 -27.07 -58.26 -6.78
N GLN A 50 -27.92 -59.10 -6.18
CA GLN A 50 -27.55 -60.44 -5.74
C GLN A 50 -27.25 -61.31 -6.98
N GLY A 51 -25.98 -61.65 -7.19
CA GLY A 51 -25.61 -62.64 -8.21
C GLY A 51 -24.19 -62.57 -8.76
N LYS A 52 -23.44 -61.47 -8.55
CA LYS A 52 -22.03 -61.39 -8.95
C LYS A 52 -21.14 -61.02 -7.76
N ALA A 53 -20.73 -62.06 -7.04
CA ALA A 53 -19.66 -62.01 -6.05
C ALA A 53 -18.32 -61.72 -6.75
N LYS A 54 -18.02 -60.44 -6.99
CA LYS A 54 -16.68 -59.84 -7.05
C LYS A 54 -16.87 -58.34 -7.34
N SER A 55 -16.37 -57.51 -6.42
CA SER A 55 -16.34 -56.03 -6.44
C SER A 55 -17.48 -55.37 -5.65
N VAL A 56 -17.28 -55.31 -4.34
CA VAL A 56 -17.97 -54.43 -3.40
C VAL A 56 -17.63 -52.98 -3.75
N GLN A 57 -18.44 -52.32 -4.58
CA GLN A 57 -18.36 -50.88 -4.77
C GLN A 57 -19.78 -50.31 -4.89
N PRO A 58 -20.26 -49.51 -3.92
CA PRO A 58 -21.59 -48.93 -3.97
C PRO A 58 -21.66 -47.91 -5.13
N HIS A 59 -22.39 -48.25 -6.19
CA HIS A 59 -22.68 -47.30 -7.25
C HIS A 59 -23.68 -46.26 -6.74
N ILE A 60 -23.26 -45.01 -6.70
CA ILE A 60 -24.10 -43.87 -6.29
C ILE A 60 -24.54 -43.15 -7.56
N LEU A 61 -25.85 -43.10 -7.78
CA LEU A 61 -26.47 -42.23 -8.78
C LEU A 61 -26.68 -40.86 -8.14
N SER A 62 -26.12 -39.81 -8.73
CA SER A 62 -26.44 -38.43 -8.34
C SER A 62 -27.31 -37.79 -9.40
N ALA A 63 -28.47 -37.27 -9.00
CA ALA A 63 -29.32 -36.42 -9.81
C ALA A 63 -29.43 -35.05 -9.16
N VAL A 64 -29.10 -34.02 -9.92
CA VAL A 64 -29.27 -32.62 -9.50
C VAL A 64 -30.76 -32.29 -9.57
N ARG A 65 -31.38 -31.97 -8.43
CA ARG A 65 -32.74 -31.43 -8.40
C ARG A 65 -32.63 -29.94 -8.75
N PRO A 66 -33.39 -29.42 -9.73
CA PRO A 66 -33.50 -27.98 -9.92
C PRO A 66 -34.00 -27.32 -8.61
N PRO A 67 -33.31 -26.31 -8.07
CA PRO A 67 -33.82 -25.57 -6.92
C PRO A 67 -35.21 -25.00 -7.27
N ASP A 68 -36.12 -25.00 -6.28
CA ASP A 68 -37.50 -24.50 -6.34
C ASP A 68 -38.59 -25.35 -7.02
N LEU A 69 -38.28 -26.54 -7.52
CA LEU A 69 -39.31 -27.48 -8.03
C LEU A 69 -39.83 -28.39 -6.91
N TYR A 70 -40.96 -28.01 -6.31
CA TYR A 70 -41.71 -28.83 -5.37
C TYR A 70 -42.42 -29.93 -6.16
N ASP A 71 -41.90 -31.16 -6.10
CA ASP A 71 -42.46 -32.32 -6.81
C ASP A 71 -43.30 -33.17 -5.82
N PRO A 72 -44.63 -32.96 -5.75
CA PRO A 72 -45.50 -33.59 -4.76
C PRO A 72 -45.64 -35.11 -4.92
N GLU A 73 -45.26 -35.68 -6.08
CA GLU A 73 -45.37 -37.12 -6.35
C GLU A 73 -44.16 -37.94 -5.88
N LEU A 74 -43.01 -37.28 -5.65
CA LEU A 74 -41.76 -37.95 -5.33
C LEU A 74 -41.77 -38.61 -3.94
N LEU A 75 -42.29 -37.92 -2.93
CA LEU A 75 -42.34 -38.42 -1.55
C LEU A 75 -43.28 -39.63 -1.39
N PRO A 76 -44.50 -39.64 -1.98
CA PRO A 76 -45.35 -40.84 -2.04
C PRO A 76 -44.66 -42.03 -2.70
N LEU A 77 -44.00 -41.84 -3.85
CA LEU A 77 -43.30 -42.89 -4.60
C LEU A 77 -42.13 -43.50 -3.81
N LEU A 78 -41.34 -42.68 -3.11
CA LEU A 78 -40.24 -43.14 -2.26
C LEU A 78 -40.75 -43.90 -1.03
N ARG A 79 -41.90 -43.47 -0.47
CA ARG A 79 -42.55 -44.13 0.66
C ARG A 79 -43.19 -45.47 0.27
N GLU A 80 -43.81 -45.55 -0.91
CA GLU A 80 -44.39 -46.79 -1.45
C GLU A 80 -43.31 -47.87 -1.68
N LYS A 81 -42.13 -47.47 -2.17
CA LYS A 81 -41.01 -48.40 -2.44
C LYS A 81 -40.07 -48.60 -1.25
N SER A 82 -40.44 -48.15 -0.05
CA SER A 82 -39.70 -48.38 1.20
C SER A 82 -38.25 -47.87 1.17
N VAL A 83 -38.02 -46.72 0.54
CA VAL A 83 -36.69 -46.12 0.41
C VAL A 83 -36.41 -45.21 1.61
N GLU A 84 -35.27 -45.42 2.27
CA GLU A 84 -34.86 -44.63 3.44
C GLU A 84 -34.39 -43.23 3.00
N VAL A 85 -35.07 -42.19 3.52
CA VAL A 85 -34.80 -40.78 3.19
C VAL A 85 -34.00 -40.14 4.33
N VAL A 86 -32.76 -39.77 4.07
CA VAL A 86 -31.88 -39.10 5.05
C VAL A 86 -31.59 -37.68 4.57
N GLY A 87 -32.16 -36.69 5.26
CA GLY A 87 -31.87 -35.28 5.02
C GLY A 87 -30.53 -34.89 5.63
N LYS A 88 -29.61 -34.34 4.82
CA LYS A 88 -28.39 -33.70 5.33
C LYS A 88 -28.54 -32.19 5.17
N LEU A 89 -28.48 -31.46 6.28
CA LEU A 89 -28.37 -30.00 6.23
C LEU A 89 -26.92 -29.66 5.87
N ASP A 90 -26.70 -29.29 4.61
CA ASP A 90 -25.46 -28.63 4.21
C ASP A 90 -25.46 -27.23 4.85
N THR A 91 -24.92 -27.14 6.06
CA THR A 91 -24.65 -25.85 6.70
C THR A 91 -23.38 -25.28 6.09
N PRO A 92 -23.45 -24.18 5.31
CA PRO A 92 -22.25 -23.55 4.79
C PRO A 92 -21.38 -23.10 5.97
N SER A 93 -20.12 -23.55 5.98
CA SER A 93 -19.15 -23.18 7.02
C SER A 93 -18.75 -21.71 6.86
N TRP A 94 -19.56 -20.81 7.41
CA TRP A 94 -19.40 -19.35 7.35
C TRP A 94 -17.96 -18.89 7.68
N TRP A 95 -17.30 -19.55 8.64
CA TRP A 95 -15.92 -19.26 9.03
C TRP A 95 -14.90 -19.60 7.93
N ARG A 96 -15.11 -20.66 7.14
CA ARG A 96 -14.27 -20.98 5.97
C ARG A 96 -14.43 -19.91 4.90
N SER A 97 -15.67 -19.45 4.67
CA SER A 97 -15.96 -18.37 3.74
C SER A 97 -15.27 -17.06 4.15
N LEU A 98 -15.31 -16.73 5.45
CA LEU A 98 -14.60 -15.57 5.99
C LEU A 98 -13.08 -15.69 5.87
N LEU A 99 -12.48 -16.85 6.15
CA LEU A 99 -11.03 -17.03 6.02
C LEU A 99 -10.55 -16.90 4.58
N VAL A 100 -11.28 -17.47 3.62
CA VAL A 100 -10.94 -17.37 2.19
C VAL A 100 -11.13 -15.94 1.68
N SER A 101 -12.19 -15.25 2.10
CA SER A 101 -12.44 -13.85 1.72
C SER A 101 -11.48 -12.86 2.39
N ALA A 102 -11.04 -13.13 3.61
CA ALA A 102 -10.10 -12.27 4.34
C ALA A 102 -8.64 -12.47 3.90
N PHE A 103 -8.31 -13.61 3.29
CA PHE A 103 -6.93 -13.93 2.88
C PHE A 103 -6.29 -12.85 1.97
N PRO A 104 -6.93 -12.36 0.89
CA PRO A 104 -6.37 -11.30 0.05
C PRO A 104 -6.11 -10.00 0.84
N MET A 105 -7.03 -9.65 1.75
CA MET A 105 -6.93 -8.45 2.58
C MET A 105 -5.77 -8.56 3.58
N LEU A 106 -5.58 -9.73 4.20
CA LEU A 106 -4.48 -9.99 5.13
C LEU A 106 -3.11 -9.95 4.43
N VAL A 107 -3.01 -10.47 3.20
CA VAL A 107 -1.78 -10.36 2.40
C VAL A 107 -1.46 -8.90 2.07
N LEU A 108 -2.46 -8.11 1.69
CA LEU A 108 -2.31 -6.67 1.45
C LEU A 108 -1.85 -5.93 2.71
N ILE A 109 -2.50 -6.18 3.85
CA ILE A 109 -2.13 -5.58 5.14
C ILE A 109 -0.70 -5.96 5.52
N GLY A 110 -0.34 -7.23 5.36
CA GLY A 110 1.02 -7.73 5.63
C GLY A 110 2.07 -7.08 4.73
N PHE A 111 1.79 -6.95 3.43
CA PHE A 111 2.66 -6.28 2.47
C PHE A 111 2.85 -4.81 2.81
N TRP A 112 1.77 -4.07 3.10
CA TRP A 112 1.84 -2.67 3.50
C TRP A 112 2.56 -2.48 4.83
N ALA A 113 2.33 -3.35 5.82
CA ALA A 113 3.05 -3.32 7.09
C ALA A 113 4.55 -3.58 6.90
N TRP A 114 4.94 -4.52 6.02
CA TRP A 114 6.33 -4.76 5.65
C TRP A 114 6.95 -3.58 4.90
N ALA A 115 6.23 -2.99 3.94
CA ALA A 115 6.67 -1.83 3.16
C ALA A 115 6.90 -0.61 4.06
N ILE A 116 5.97 -0.32 4.97
CA ILE A 116 6.10 0.76 5.96
C ILE A 116 7.26 0.48 6.91
N ARG A 117 7.51 -0.77 7.32
CA ARG A 117 8.69 -1.10 8.15
C ARG A 117 10.01 -0.97 7.38
N LYS A 118 10.01 -1.21 6.06
CA LYS A 118 11.18 -1.03 5.20
C LYS A 118 11.45 0.45 4.90
N MET A 119 10.41 1.26 4.75
CA MET A 119 10.49 2.69 4.45
C MET A 119 10.60 3.57 5.72
N GLY A 120 10.10 3.08 6.86
CA GLY A 120 10.05 3.78 8.15
C GLY A 120 11.27 3.61 9.05
N ARG A 121 12.36 2.98 8.57
CA ARG A 121 13.68 3.05 9.24
C ARG A 121 14.43 4.36 8.97
N GLY A 122 13.85 5.27 8.18
CA GLY A 122 14.25 6.66 8.10
C GLY A 122 12.99 7.52 8.19
N GLY A 123 12.95 8.46 9.13
CA GLY A 123 11.83 9.38 9.36
C GLY A 123 11.54 10.36 8.20
N GLU A 124 11.79 9.97 6.96
CA GLU A 124 11.71 10.80 5.75
C GLU A 124 10.28 10.98 5.24
N ALA A 125 9.34 10.07 5.55
CA ALA A 125 7.94 10.20 5.10
C ALA A 125 7.17 11.29 5.89
N LEU A 126 7.54 11.55 7.15
CA LEU A 126 7.02 12.67 7.95
C LEU A 126 7.72 14.00 7.66
N GLN A 127 8.81 14.00 6.87
CA GLN A 127 9.58 15.20 6.51
C GLN A 127 9.07 15.86 5.22
N PHE A 128 7.96 15.40 4.64
CA PHE A 128 7.36 16.02 3.45
C PHE A 128 6.85 17.47 3.67
N GLY A 129 6.94 18.00 4.90
CA GLY A 129 6.63 19.38 5.25
C GLY A 129 7.74 20.16 5.98
N ARG A 130 8.91 19.56 6.25
CA ARG A 130 10.06 20.28 6.84
C ARG A 130 11.20 20.36 5.83
N ASN A 131 11.35 21.57 5.30
CA ASN A 131 12.52 22.16 4.68
C ASN A 131 13.61 21.18 4.19
N ARG A 132 13.52 20.75 2.92
CA ARG A 132 14.70 20.33 2.14
C ARG A 132 15.36 21.55 1.48
N ALA A 133 15.44 22.69 2.17
CA ALA A 133 16.60 23.54 1.94
C ALA A 133 17.80 22.69 2.36
N LYS A 134 18.40 21.99 1.39
CA LYS A 134 19.80 21.59 1.54
C LYS A 134 20.49 22.90 1.88
N ILE A 135 20.82 23.09 3.16
CA ILE A 135 21.76 24.11 3.58
C ILE A 135 23.01 23.75 2.79
N TYR A 136 23.17 24.40 1.63
CA TYR A 136 24.40 24.34 0.89
C TYR A 136 25.38 25.10 1.76
N ASN A 137 25.88 24.41 2.78
CA ASN A 137 27.07 24.79 3.52
C ASN A 137 28.24 24.59 2.54
N ARG A 138 28.22 25.34 1.44
CA ARG A 138 29.29 25.47 0.46
C ARG A 138 30.44 26.31 1.05
N ALA A 139 30.35 26.66 2.34
CA ALA A 139 31.46 27.14 3.15
C ALA A 139 32.65 26.17 3.15
N GLU A 140 32.44 24.87 2.93
CA GLU A 140 33.54 23.91 2.93
C GLU A 140 34.36 23.82 1.62
N ARG A 141 33.92 24.42 0.49
CA ARG A 141 34.56 24.12 -0.80
C ARG A 141 35.45 25.17 -1.44
N GLU A 142 35.43 26.44 -1.02
CA GLU A 142 36.47 27.43 -1.41
C GLU A 142 36.16 28.79 -0.79
N LYS A 143 37.08 29.30 0.03
CA LYS A 143 37.05 30.67 0.54
C LYS A 143 37.50 31.59 -0.58
N VAL A 144 36.55 32.27 -1.22
CA VAL A 144 36.81 33.27 -2.27
C VAL A 144 37.04 34.62 -1.58
N THR A 145 38.05 35.38 -2.01
CA THR A 145 38.40 36.71 -1.48
C THR A 145 38.40 37.78 -2.56
N PHE A 146 38.61 39.06 -2.22
CA PHE A 146 38.64 40.13 -3.22
C PHE A 146 39.80 40.01 -4.22
N SER A 147 40.82 39.20 -3.89
CA SER A 147 41.89 38.79 -4.81
C SER A 147 41.37 38.03 -6.03
N ASP A 148 40.27 37.30 -5.89
CA ASP A 148 39.76 36.39 -6.92
C ASP A 148 38.75 37.07 -7.86
N VAL A 149 38.43 38.33 -7.59
CA VAL A 149 37.55 39.17 -8.39
C VAL A 149 38.41 40.17 -9.15
N ALA A 150 38.20 40.36 -10.44
CA ALA A 150 38.96 41.32 -11.26
C ALA A 150 38.04 42.29 -12.00
N GLY A 151 38.54 43.50 -12.30
CA GLY A 151 37.88 44.47 -13.19
C GLY A 151 36.66 45.19 -12.63
N VAL A 152 36.50 45.25 -11.30
CA VAL A 152 35.38 45.92 -10.61
C VAL A 152 35.88 46.69 -9.38
N ASP A 153 36.92 47.50 -9.57
CA ASP A 153 37.66 48.11 -8.46
C ASP A 153 36.83 49.17 -7.70
N GLU A 154 35.95 49.89 -8.39
CA GLU A 154 35.00 50.83 -7.77
C GLU A 154 34.01 50.09 -6.86
N ALA A 155 33.42 48.99 -7.35
CA ALA A 155 32.48 48.20 -6.56
C ALA A 155 33.16 47.50 -5.37
N LYS A 156 34.42 47.08 -5.52
CA LYS A 156 35.21 46.56 -4.40
C LYS A 156 35.44 47.62 -3.33
N ALA A 157 35.80 48.85 -3.73
CA ALA A 157 36.07 49.93 -2.77
C ALA A 157 34.86 50.21 -1.87
N GLU A 158 33.65 50.28 -2.45
CA GLU A 158 32.39 50.42 -1.70
C GLU A 158 32.12 49.22 -0.77
N LEU A 159 32.41 48.00 -1.24
CA LEU A 159 32.17 46.79 -0.47
C LEU A 159 33.21 46.55 0.64
N VAL A 160 34.40 47.15 0.55
CA VAL A 160 35.39 47.13 1.65
C VAL A 160 34.82 47.78 2.91
N GLU A 161 34.04 48.85 2.78
CA GLU A 161 33.35 49.46 3.92
C GLU A 161 32.34 48.50 4.56
N ILE A 162 31.58 47.78 3.72
CA ILE A 162 30.63 46.76 4.19
C ILE A 162 31.37 45.62 4.92
N VAL A 163 32.56 45.22 4.45
CA VAL A 163 33.39 44.22 5.13
C VAL A 163 33.88 44.73 6.49
N ASP A 164 34.38 45.97 6.60
CA ASP A 164 34.78 46.55 7.91
C ASP A 164 33.60 46.60 8.87
N PHE A 165 32.42 46.95 8.34
CA PHE A 165 31.18 46.95 9.08
C PHE A 165 30.85 45.55 9.65
N LEU A 166 30.89 44.51 8.81
CA LEU A 166 30.59 43.13 9.23
C LEU A 166 31.59 42.60 10.26
N LYS A 167 32.87 43.00 10.18
CA LYS A 167 33.90 42.61 11.14
C LYS A 167 33.78 43.35 12.47
N HIS A 168 33.38 44.62 12.44
CA HIS A 168 33.43 45.52 13.58
C HIS A 168 32.12 46.28 13.83
N PRO A 169 30.97 45.60 13.98
CA PRO A 169 29.67 46.25 14.09
C PRO A 169 29.56 47.20 15.30
N ASP A 170 30.20 46.85 16.43
CA ASP A 170 30.18 47.65 17.66
C ASP A 170 30.79 49.04 17.49
N LYS A 171 31.85 49.15 16.68
CA LYS A 171 32.56 50.41 16.40
C LYS A 171 31.60 51.41 15.76
N TYR A 172 30.84 50.96 14.77
CA TYR A 172 29.88 51.80 14.04
C TYR A 172 28.64 52.11 14.87
N GLN A 173 28.15 51.15 15.67
CA GLN A 173 26.99 51.37 16.53
C GLN A 173 27.26 52.42 17.63
N ARG A 174 28.47 52.41 18.21
CA ARG A 174 28.89 53.42 19.21
C ARG A 174 28.95 54.84 18.65
N LEU A 175 29.25 54.97 17.36
CA LEU A 175 29.28 56.26 16.64
C LEU A 175 27.91 56.69 16.13
N GLY A 176 26.84 55.93 16.44
CA GLY A 176 25.48 56.20 15.96
C GLY A 176 25.28 55.84 14.48
N GLY A 177 26.21 55.11 13.87
CA GLY A 177 26.12 54.65 12.49
C GLY A 177 24.98 53.65 12.32
N ARG A 178 24.22 53.79 11.23
CA ARG A 178 23.17 52.83 10.86
C ARG A 178 23.77 51.73 9.98
N ILE A 179 23.51 50.49 10.39
CA ILE A 179 23.90 49.29 9.65
C ILE A 179 23.14 49.24 8.32
N PRO A 180 23.82 49.16 7.16
CA PRO A 180 23.17 48.85 5.90
C PRO A 180 22.49 47.49 5.99
N LYS A 181 21.17 47.44 5.77
CA LYS A 181 20.39 46.19 5.90
C LYS A 181 20.49 45.28 4.66
N GLY A 182 20.98 45.80 3.54
CA GLY A 182 21.10 45.06 2.30
C GLY A 182 21.78 45.88 1.21
N VAL A 183 22.45 45.18 0.30
CA VAL A 183 23.12 45.76 -0.87
C VAL A 183 22.56 45.07 -2.12
N LEU A 184 22.21 45.86 -3.13
CA LEU A 184 21.71 45.36 -4.41
C LEU A 184 22.79 45.51 -5.48
N LEU A 185 23.33 44.38 -5.96
CA LEU A 185 24.30 44.37 -7.07
C LEU A 185 23.54 44.26 -8.40
N VAL A 186 23.68 45.27 -9.27
CA VAL A 186 23.00 45.34 -10.57
C VAL A 186 24.03 45.30 -11.70
N GLY A 187 23.73 44.57 -12.78
CA GLY A 187 24.54 44.54 -13.99
C GLY A 187 24.19 43.37 -14.92
N PRO A 188 24.74 43.34 -16.14
CA PRO A 188 24.54 42.26 -17.11
C PRO A 188 24.85 40.86 -16.55
N PRO A 189 24.26 39.77 -17.06
CA PRO A 189 24.63 38.42 -16.63
C PRO A 189 26.13 38.15 -16.86
N GLY A 190 26.77 37.41 -15.96
CA GLY A 190 28.19 37.05 -16.08
C GLY A 190 29.19 38.08 -15.52
N THR A 191 28.77 39.25 -15.04
CA THR A 191 29.68 40.28 -14.48
C THR A 191 30.18 40.02 -13.05
N GLY A 192 30.18 38.76 -12.60
CA GLY A 192 30.75 38.41 -11.29
C GLY A 192 29.96 38.86 -10.05
N LYS A 193 28.70 39.29 -10.15
CA LYS A 193 27.88 39.71 -8.97
C LYS A 193 27.87 38.68 -7.83
N THR A 194 27.58 37.42 -8.15
CA THR A 194 27.58 36.33 -7.16
C THR A 194 28.99 36.04 -6.63
N LEU A 195 30.02 36.21 -7.47
CA LEU A 195 31.42 36.02 -7.07
C LEU A 195 31.86 37.12 -6.09
N LEU A 196 31.46 38.38 -6.36
CA LEU A 196 31.73 39.52 -5.50
C LEU A 196 31.01 39.39 -4.15
N ALA A 197 29.76 38.92 -4.13
CA ALA A 197 29.04 38.63 -2.88
C ALA A 197 29.72 37.52 -2.05
N ARG A 198 30.24 36.47 -2.72
CA ARG A 198 31.05 35.44 -2.06
C ARG A 198 32.36 35.99 -1.51
N ALA A 199 33.02 36.87 -2.25
CA ALA A 199 34.25 37.53 -1.83
C ALA A 199 34.03 38.38 -0.57
N VAL A 200 32.94 39.15 -0.50
CA VAL A 200 32.57 39.93 0.72
C VAL A 200 32.43 39.02 1.94
N ALA A 201 31.72 37.91 1.81
CA ALA A 201 31.56 36.95 2.91
C ALA A 201 32.90 36.29 3.31
N GLY A 202 33.74 35.95 2.32
CA GLY A 202 35.07 35.39 2.56
C GLY A 202 36.01 36.38 3.26
N GLU A 203 35.99 37.65 2.86
CA GLU A 203 36.75 38.73 3.49
C GLU A 203 36.29 38.99 4.93
N ALA A 204 34.97 39.02 5.17
CA ALA A 204 34.37 39.18 6.49
C ALA A 204 34.47 37.91 7.37
N ASN A 205 34.87 36.78 6.80
CA ASN A 205 34.83 35.46 7.45
C ASN A 205 33.43 35.11 7.99
N ALA A 206 32.39 35.52 7.27
CA ALA A 206 30.99 35.31 7.62
C ALA A 206 30.39 34.13 6.80
N PRO A 207 29.37 33.44 7.33
CA PRO A 207 28.61 32.46 6.56
C PRO A 207 28.00 33.09 5.29
N PHE A 208 28.02 32.36 4.18
CA PHE A 208 27.44 32.81 2.92
C PHE A 208 26.22 31.97 2.55
N PHE A 209 25.03 32.58 2.58
CA PHE A 209 23.79 31.97 2.15
C PHE A 209 23.49 32.36 0.69
N SER A 210 23.26 31.36 -0.17
CA SER A 210 22.93 31.57 -1.58
C SER A 210 21.60 30.93 -1.90
N ILE A 211 20.61 31.76 -2.23
CA ILE A 211 19.26 31.31 -2.58
C ILE A 211 18.84 32.04 -3.85
N SER A 212 18.27 31.30 -4.79
CA SER A 212 17.73 31.88 -6.02
C SER A 212 16.33 32.45 -5.79
N GLY A 213 16.04 33.65 -6.30
CA GLY A 213 14.71 34.24 -6.24
C GLY A 213 13.61 33.37 -6.86
N SER A 214 13.98 32.54 -7.85
CA SER A 214 13.06 31.57 -8.48
C SER A 214 12.56 30.50 -7.51
N GLU A 215 13.30 30.22 -6.43
CA GLU A 215 12.90 29.22 -5.43
C GLU A 215 11.72 29.68 -4.55
N PHE A 216 11.38 30.97 -4.58
CA PHE A 216 10.23 31.51 -3.85
C PHE A 216 8.95 31.56 -4.70
N ILE A 217 9.03 31.24 -6.00
CA ILE A 217 7.88 31.19 -6.90
C ILE A 217 7.33 29.76 -6.87
N GLU A 218 6.21 29.56 -6.18
CA GLU A 218 5.56 28.26 -6.06
C GLU A 218 4.06 28.32 -6.39
N LEU A 219 3.50 27.16 -6.76
CA LEU A 219 2.07 27.01 -7.09
C LEU A 219 1.15 27.14 -5.87
N PHE A 220 1.67 26.91 -4.66
CA PHE A 220 0.91 26.93 -3.43
C PHE A 220 1.08 28.27 -2.70
N VAL A 221 -0.04 28.89 -2.36
CA VAL A 221 -0.07 30.16 -1.63
C VAL A 221 0.55 29.98 -0.25
N GLY A 222 1.46 30.88 0.12
CA GLY A 222 2.02 30.97 1.47
C GLY A 222 3.31 30.17 1.71
N LEU A 223 3.67 29.20 0.87
CA LEU A 223 4.91 28.45 1.03
C LEU A 223 6.16 29.31 0.80
N GLY A 224 6.13 30.21 -0.20
CA GLY A 224 7.23 31.16 -0.44
C GLY A 224 7.46 32.10 0.74
N ALA A 225 6.39 32.60 1.37
CA ALA A 225 6.47 33.49 2.54
C ALA A 225 7.01 32.76 3.78
N ALA A 226 6.62 31.50 4.00
CA ALA A 226 7.17 30.67 5.07
C ALA A 226 8.68 30.49 4.90
N ARG A 227 9.14 30.14 3.69
CA ARG A 227 10.56 29.96 3.38
C ARG A 227 11.39 31.24 3.61
N VAL A 228 10.86 32.42 3.29
CA VAL A 228 11.53 33.69 3.59
C VAL A 228 11.71 33.85 5.10
N ARG A 229 10.69 33.56 5.90
CA ARG A 229 10.80 33.66 7.36
C ARG A 229 11.82 32.68 7.91
N ASP A 230 11.72 31.41 7.52
CA ASP A 230 12.64 30.36 7.97
C ASP A 230 14.09 30.72 7.62
N LEU A 231 14.33 31.30 6.44
CA LEU A 231 15.66 31.79 6.03
C LEU A 231 16.20 32.89 6.95
N PHE A 232 15.36 33.87 7.30
CA PHE A 232 15.77 34.96 8.19
C PHE A 232 15.85 34.54 9.67
N GLU A 233 15.22 33.44 10.07
CA GLU A 233 15.40 32.86 11.41
C GLU A 233 16.71 32.06 11.54
N GLU A 234 17.21 31.47 10.45
CA GLU A 234 18.47 30.72 10.42
C GLU A 234 19.73 31.61 10.25
N ALA A 235 19.58 32.86 9.77
CA ALA A 235 20.66 33.79 9.44
C ALA A 235 21.05 34.71 10.61
#